data_AF-A0A9P4K1L8-F1
#
_entry.id   AF-A0A9P4K1L8-F1
#
_cell.length_a   1.000
_cell.length_b   1.000
_cell.length_c   1.000
_cell.angle_alpha   90.00
_cell.angle_beta   90.00
_cell.angle_gamma   90.00
#
_symmetry.space_group_name_H-M   'P 1'
#
loop_
_entity.id
_entity.type
_entity.pdbx_description
1 polymer ?
#
loop_
_entity_poly.entity_id
_entity_poly.type
_entity_poly.pdbx_seq_one_letter_code
_entity_poly.pdbx_strand_id
1 'polypeptide(L)'
;MLIHILSLSLLISSILASLVLPRSVENGPCTGANGALGVCVSISSCDRDNGTYIHNACPSTPDNIKCCTKPTCQLEAQKGDCRWVQDCGGGKPILRNLCPGPDAYRCCVTNGPKPKPTKNIGQKILDKAKEAKGIPYHWAGGNCKGPTGGGFDCSGLVSWAVCQVTGRDLFSEGLRVTRSMYCASEKKRKYKKVKFADRRAGDAVFFGGACNCKTNPAGIHHVGLMMDSGYNMWNALKTGTRIRKDNFKNWNEEPCPYVIRFE
;
A
#
# COMPACT_ATOMS: atom_id res chain seq x y z
N MET A 1 71.36 -10.10 59.33
CA MET A 1 71.32 -10.89 58.08
C MET A 1 69.98 -11.61 58.08
N LEU A 2 69.01 -11.42 57.19
CA LEU A 2 68.89 -10.72 55.92
C LEU A 2 67.38 -10.44 55.76
N ILE A 3 66.97 -9.24 55.34
CA ILE A 3 65.56 -8.89 55.06
C ILE A 3 65.34 -9.16 53.57
N HIS A 4 64.46 -10.11 53.20
CA HIS A 4 64.07 -10.34 51.81
C HIS A 4 62.88 -9.46 51.44
N ILE A 5 63.13 -8.50 50.54
CA ILE A 5 62.13 -7.65 49.89
C ILE A 5 61.66 -8.40 48.64
N LEU A 6 60.41 -8.86 48.62
CA LEU A 6 59.77 -9.38 47.41
C LEU A 6 59.26 -8.19 46.57
N SER A 7 59.95 -7.91 45.47
CA SER A 7 59.56 -6.92 44.45
C SER A 7 58.53 -7.51 43.48
N LEU A 8 57.27 -7.07 43.60
CA LEU A 8 56.17 -7.42 42.70
C LEU A 8 56.28 -6.59 41.41
N SER A 9 56.66 -7.22 40.30
CA SER A 9 56.77 -6.58 38.99
C SER A 9 55.44 -6.69 38.23
N LEU A 10 54.68 -5.60 38.12
CA LEU A 10 53.51 -5.52 37.25
C LEU A 10 53.95 -5.37 35.78
N LEU A 11 53.72 -6.40 34.97
CA LEU A 11 53.81 -6.33 33.50
C LEU A 11 52.51 -5.73 32.94
N ILE A 12 52.57 -4.48 32.50
CA ILE A 12 51.48 -3.82 31.77
C ILE A 12 51.63 -4.21 30.29
N SER A 13 50.80 -5.15 29.82
CA SER A 13 50.73 -5.53 28.40
C SER A 13 49.85 -4.53 27.65
N SER A 14 50.44 -3.67 26.83
CA SER A 14 49.72 -2.73 25.96
C SER A 14 49.17 -3.48 24.74
N ILE A 15 47.87 -3.78 24.73
CA ILE A 15 47.16 -4.32 23.58
C ILE A 15 46.90 -3.16 22.60
N LEU A 16 47.68 -3.07 21.51
CA LEU A 16 47.32 -2.26 20.35
C LEU A 16 46.14 -2.94 19.63
N ALA A 17 44.92 -2.41 19.81
CA ALA A 17 43.78 -2.80 19.00
C ALA A 17 43.91 -2.17 17.61
N SER A 18 44.36 -2.96 16.62
CA SER A 18 44.32 -2.56 15.22
C SER A 18 42.86 -2.42 14.78
N LEU A 19 42.40 -1.20 14.49
CA LEU A 19 41.11 -0.98 13.83
C LEU A 19 41.18 -1.57 12.42
N VAL A 20 40.57 -2.75 12.23
CA VAL A 20 40.34 -3.32 10.91
C VAL A 20 39.23 -2.51 10.26
N LEU A 21 39.59 -1.53 9.42
CA LEU A 21 38.61 -0.86 8.56
C LEU A 21 38.05 -1.90 7.56
N PRO A 22 36.72 -1.93 7.35
CA PRO A 22 36.14 -2.82 6.36
C PRO A 22 36.76 -2.51 4.99
N ARG A 23 37.36 -3.53 4.36
CA ARG A 23 37.89 -3.41 2.99
C ARG A 23 36.72 -3.22 2.03
N SER A 24 36.83 -2.25 1.13
CA SER A 24 35.91 -2.20 -0.01
C SER A 24 36.18 -3.39 -0.92
N VAL A 25 35.12 -3.88 -1.55
CA VAL A 25 35.18 -4.96 -2.52
C VAL A 25 34.47 -4.50 -3.79
N GLU A 26 34.89 -5.03 -4.94
CA GLU A 26 34.15 -4.83 -6.18
C GLU A 26 32.72 -5.34 -6.02
N ASN A 27 31.75 -4.60 -6.57
CA ASN A 27 30.32 -4.80 -6.37
C ASN A 27 29.85 -4.67 -4.91
N GLY A 28 30.65 -4.08 -4.02
CA GLY A 28 30.27 -3.75 -2.65
C GLY A 28 29.69 -2.34 -2.50
N PRO A 29 29.03 -2.03 -1.37
CA PRO A 29 28.58 -0.69 -1.04
C PRO A 29 29.76 0.26 -0.81
N CYS A 30 29.55 1.54 -1.14
CA CYS A 30 30.47 2.62 -0.80
C CYS A 30 29.71 3.86 -0.36
N THR A 31 30.41 4.72 0.38
CA THR A 31 29.88 5.99 0.87
C THR A 31 30.89 7.09 0.54
N GLY A 32 30.47 8.07 -0.25
CA GLY A 32 31.30 9.21 -0.65
C GLY A 32 31.37 10.33 0.39
N ALA A 33 32.21 11.34 0.11
CA ALA A 33 32.57 12.44 1.03
C ALA A 33 31.42 13.35 1.53
N ASN A 34 30.17 13.12 1.10
CA ASN A 34 28.98 13.83 1.57
C ASN A 34 27.85 12.87 1.99
N GLY A 35 28.18 11.63 2.36
CA GLY A 35 27.20 10.59 2.68
C GLY A 35 26.49 9.99 1.45
N ALA A 36 26.97 10.30 0.24
CA ALA A 36 26.42 9.76 -1.00
C ALA A 36 26.66 8.25 -1.06
N LEU A 37 25.59 7.46 -1.04
CA LEU A 37 25.65 6.00 -1.12
C LEU A 37 25.81 5.56 -2.57
N GLY A 38 26.66 4.55 -2.78
CA GLY A 38 27.00 4.05 -4.11
C GLY A 38 27.37 2.57 -4.13
N VAL A 39 27.95 2.17 -5.26
CA VAL A 39 28.53 0.84 -5.49
C VAL A 39 29.95 0.95 -6.04
N CYS A 40 30.87 0.13 -5.53
CA CYS A 40 32.22 0.02 -6.06
C CYS A 40 32.22 -0.78 -7.38
N VAL A 41 32.43 -0.11 -8.51
CA VAL A 41 32.49 -0.74 -9.84
C VAL A 41 33.59 -0.11 -10.68
N SER A 42 33.93 -0.74 -11.81
CA SER A 42 34.89 -0.13 -12.74
C SER A 42 34.38 1.21 -13.29
N ILE A 43 35.33 2.08 -13.63
CA ILE A 43 35.06 3.32 -14.36
C ILE A 43 34.24 2.98 -15.61
N SER A 44 34.71 2.08 -16.47
CA SER A 44 33.95 1.66 -17.67
C SER A 44 32.50 1.23 -17.41
N SER A 45 32.22 0.53 -16.31
CA SER A 45 30.89 0.05 -15.95
C SER A 45 29.96 1.20 -15.58
N CYS A 46 30.43 2.12 -14.74
CA CYS A 46 29.64 3.26 -14.31
C CYS A 46 29.42 4.30 -15.43
N ASP A 47 30.39 4.48 -16.34
CA ASP A 47 30.26 5.40 -17.48
C ASP A 47 29.22 4.87 -18.47
N ARG A 48 29.29 3.57 -18.79
CA ARG A 48 28.30 2.87 -19.63
C ARG A 48 26.89 3.06 -19.09
N ASP A 49 26.74 3.06 -17.77
CA ASP A 49 25.45 3.17 -17.11
C ASP A 49 25.11 4.62 -16.71
N ASN A 50 25.80 5.63 -17.27
CA ASN A 50 25.59 7.07 -17.03
C ASN A 50 25.61 7.45 -15.54
N GLY A 51 26.54 6.89 -14.77
CA GLY A 51 26.79 7.24 -13.38
C GLY A 51 27.84 8.34 -13.22
N THR A 52 28.16 8.66 -11.96
CA THR A 52 29.21 9.61 -11.57
C THR A 52 30.07 9.01 -10.48
N TYR A 53 31.37 9.34 -10.49
CA TYR A 53 32.33 8.76 -9.55
C TYR A 53 32.61 9.63 -8.36
N ILE A 54 32.86 8.96 -7.24
CA ILE A 54 33.49 9.54 -6.07
C ILE A 54 34.86 8.91 -5.92
N HIS A 55 35.89 9.76 -5.97
CA HIS A 55 37.27 9.34 -5.79
C HIS A 55 37.51 8.91 -4.33
N ASN A 56 38.42 7.95 -4.14
CA ASN A 56 38.85 7.45 -2.83
C ASN A 56 37.75 6.86 -1.93
N ALA A 57 36.56 6.57 -2.48
CA ALA A 57 35.44 6.00 -1.75
C ALA A 57 35.33 4.46 -1.87
N CYS A 58 36.29 3.83 -2.55
CA CYS A 58 36.50 2.37 -2.57
C CYS A 58 37.97 2.06 -2.21
N PRO A 59 38.39 2.23 -0.95
CA PRO A 59 39.75 1.92 -0.54
C PRO A 59 40.07 0.42 -0.67
N SER A 60 41.33 0.11 -0.99
CA SER A 60 41.82 -1.27 -1.15
C SER A 60 41.24 -2.03 -2.35
N THR A 61 40.65 -1.34 -3.33
CA THR A 61 40.30 -1.89 -4.64
C THR A 61 41.25 -1.33 -5.72
N PRO A 62 41.37 -1.97 -6.90
CA PRO A 62 42.15 -1.43 -8.02
C PRO A 62 41.79 0.02 -8.37
N ASP A 63 42.74 0.77 -8.94
CA ASP A 63 42.57 2.21 -9.21
C ASP A 63 41.40 2.53 -10.14
N ASN A 64 41.07 1.60 -11.05
CA ASN A 64 39.94 1.72 -11.96
C ASN A 64 38.59 1.37 -11.32
N ILE A 65 38.55 0.91 -10.06
CA ILE A 65 37.33 0.74 -9.29
C ILE A 65 37.07 2.01 -8.48
N LYS A 66 35.90 2.61 -8.69
CA LYS A 66 35.48 3.84 -8.02
C LYS A 66 34.07 3.68 -7.47
N CYS A 67 33.72 4.51 -6.50
CA CYS A 67 32.36 4.53 -5.97
C CYS A 67 31.45 5.21 -6.98
N CYS A 68 30.61 4.43 -7.65
CA CYS A 68 29.66 4.93 -8.62
C CYS A 68 28.35 5.30 -7.93
N THR A 69 27.90 6.53 -8.18
CA THR A 69 26.58 7.01 -7.78
C THR A 69 25.77 7.37 -9.02
N LYS A 70 24.47 7.09 -8.97
CA LYS A 70 23.56 7.42 -10.08
C LYS A 70 22.26 7.96 -9.49
N PRO A 71 22.19 9.29 -9.29
CA PRO A 71 21.06 9.93 -8.60
C PRO A 71 19.78 9.92 -9.44
N THR A 72 19.86 9.53 -10.71
CA THR A 72 18.70 9.43 -11.60
C THR A 72 18.78 8.18 -12.46
N CYS A 73 17.72 7.38 -12.43
CA CYS A 73 17.49 6.27 -13.35
C CYS A 73 16.04 6.33 -13.85
N GLN A 74 15.82 5.96 -15.11
CA GLN A 74 14.51 6.07 -15.73
C GLN A 74 14.27 4.94 -16.72
N LEU A 75 13.05 4.40 -16.70
CA LEU A 75 12.49 3.57 -17.75
C LEU A 75 11.08 4.08 -18.04
N GLU A 76 10.82 4.49 -19.27
CA GLU A 76 9.55 5.11 -19.67
C GLU A 76 9.16 6.27 -18.71
N ALA A 77 7.99 6.20 -18.08
CA ALA A 77 7.48 7.17 -17.11
C ALA A 77 7.97 6.95 -15.68
N GLN A 78 8.72 5.88 -15.41
CA GLN A 78 9.18 5.53 -14.07
C GLN A 78 10.55 6.16 -13.79
N LYS A 79 10.58 7.16 -12.91
CA LYS A 79 11.81 7.85 -12.47
C LYS A 79 12.20 7.42 -11.07
N GLY A 80 13.48 7.20 -10.86
CA GLY A 80 14.07 6.76 -9.60
C GLY A 80 15.51 7.22 -9.43
N ASP A 81 16.13 6.69 -8.40
CA ASP A 81 17.56 6.79 -8.14
C ASP A 81 18.13 5.43 -7.75
N CYS A 82 19.41 5.21 -8.04
CA CYS A 82 20.06 3.91 -7.78
C CYS A 82 20.41 3.77 -6.31
N ARG A 83 19.93 2.69 -5.68
CA ARG A 83 20.28 2.33 -4.30
C ARG A 83 20.39 0.82 -4.16
N TRP A 84 20.87 0.39 -3.00
CA TRP A 84 20.73 -1.01 -2.62
C TRP A 84 19.25 -1.37 -2.42
N VAL A 85 18.87 -2.57 -2.85
CA VAL A 85 17.47 -3.03 -2.84
C VAL A 85 16.83 -2.91 -1.44
N GLN A 86 17.58 -3.19 -0.38
CA GLN A 86 17.11 -3.03 1.00
C GLN A 86 16.75 -1.57 1.36
N ASP A 87 17.33 -0.58 0.67
CA ASP A 87 17.20 0.85 0.96
C ASP A 87 16.18 1.57 0.06
N CYS A 88 15.51 0.84 -0.84
CA CYS A 88 14.50 1.42 -1.75
C CYS A 88 13.21 1.88 -1.04
N GLY A 89 12.95 1.41 0.18
CA GLY A 89 11.66 1.58 0.85
C GLY A 89 10.56 0.72 0.18
N GLY A 90 9.70 0.10 0.99
CA GLY A 90 8.67 -0.80 0.48
C GLY A 90 7.61 -0.09 -0.38
N GLY A 91 7.00 -0.82 -1.32
CA GLY A 91 5.78 -0.39 -2.02
C GLY A 91 5.95 0.39 -3.32
N LYS A 92 7.18 0.57 -3.82
CA LYS A 92 7.46 1.11 -5.16
C LYS A 92 8.24 0.08 -6.02
N PRO A 93 8.17 0.14 -7.37
CA PRO A 93 8.84 -0.81 -8.23
C PRO A 93 10.35 -0.64 -8.12
N ILE A 94 11.07 -1.75 -8.27
CA ILE A 94 12.52 -1.79 -8.33
C ILE A 94 12.88 -2.29 -9.72
N LEU A 95 13.51 -1.43 -10.51
CA LEU A 95 13.80 -1.73 -11.91
C LEU A 95 15.21 -2.30 -12.06
N ARG A 96 15.34 -3.31 -12.93
CA ARG A 96 16.61 -3.99 -13.25
C ARG A 96 17.31 -3.28 -14.41
N ASN A 97 18.62 -3.48 -14.53
CA ASN A 97 19.45 -3.05 -15.68
C ASN A 97 19.45 -1.52 -15.94
N LEU A 98 19.16 -0.72 -14.91
CA LEU A 98 19.22 0.75 -15.00
C LEU A 98 20.28 1.36 -14.08
N CYS A 99 20.98 0.52 -13.31
CA CYS A 99 22.01 0.92 -12.36
C CYS A 99 23.25 0.03 -12.54
N PRO A 100 24.45 0.58 -12.34
CA PRO A 100 25.69 -0.17 -12.49
C PRO A 100 25.90 -1.19 -11.36
N GLY A 101 26.71 -2.20 -11.63
CA GLY A 101 27.13 -3.18 -10.62
C GLY A 101 26.14 -4.33 -10.45
N PRO A 102 26.02 -4.89 -9.24
CA PRO A 102 25.32 -6.14 -9.02
C PRO A 102 23.81 -5.97 -9.03
N ASP A 103 23.12 -7.09 -9.14
CA ASP A 103 21.66 -7.19 -9.12
C ASP A 103 21.02 -6.69 -7.80
N ALA A 104 21.82 -6.47 -6.75
CA ALA A 104 21.39 -5.89 -5.48
C ALA A 104 21.45 -4.35 -5.44
N TYR A 105 22.02 -3.70 -6.46
CA TYR A 105 22.06 -2.25 -6.62
C TYR A 105 21.20 -1.84 -7.82
N ARG A 106 19.99 -1.34 -7.54
CA ARG A 106 18.92 -1.20 -8.54
C ARG A 106 18.26 0.16 -8.50
N CYS A 107 17.45 0.43 -9.52
CA CYS A 107 16.74 1.69 -9.64
C CYS A 107 15.51 1.65 -8.72
N CYS A 108 15.57 2.40 -7.62
CA CYS A 108 14.46 2.59 -6.70
C CYS A 108 13.59 3.73 -7.23
N VAL A 109 12.39 3.41 -7.71
CA VAL A 109 11.48 4.43 -8.28
C VAL A 109 11.06 5.41 -7.19
N THR A 110 11.37 6.70 -7.36
CA THR A 110 11.00 7.78 -6.42
C THR A 110 9.83 8.61 -6.93
N ASN A 111 9.72 8.81 -8.25
CA ASN A 111 8.73 9.65 -8.95
C ASN A 111 8.07 8.99 -10.18
N GLY A 112 7.99 7.65 -10.23
CA GLY A 112 7.15 6.97 -11.22
C GLY A 112 5.66 7.00 -10.87
N PRO A 113 4.74 6.74 -11.82
CA PRO A 113 3.37 6.44 -11.46
C PRO A 113 3.38 5.33 -10.41
N LYS A 114 2.77 5.59 -9.25
CA LYS A 114 2.67 4.62 -8.17
C LYS A 114 2.25 3.28 -8.78
N PRO A 115 2.95 2.16 -8.54
CA PRO A 115 2.39 0.86 -8.83
C PRO A 115 1.03 0.86 -8.14
N LYS A 116 -0.05 0.66 -8.90
CA LYS A 116 -1.37 0.53 -8.30
C LYS A 116 -1.21 -0.55 -7.22
N PRO A 117 -1.40 -0.24 -5.93
CA PRO A 117 -1.37 -1.29 -4.91
C PRO A 117 -2.30 -2.40 -5.39
N THR A 118 -1.88 -3.65 -5.26
CA THR A 118 -2.70 -4.81 -5.58
C THR A 118 -4.04 -4.60 -4.89
N LYS A 119 -5.07 -4.27 -5.67
CA LYS A 119 -6.33 -3.80 -5.11
C LYS A 119 -6.93 -4.93 -4.30
N ASN A 120 -7.25 -4.64 -3.04
CA ASN A 120 -8.00 -5.60 -2.23
C ASN A 120 -9.38 -5.84 -2.84
N ILE A 121 -10.07 -6.91 -2.43
CA ILE A 121 -11.38 -7.27 -2.97
C ILE A 121 -12.37 -6.11 -2.88
N GLY A 122 -12.44 -5.41 -1.75
CA GLY A 122 -13.27 -4.21 -1.58
C GLY A 122 -12.96 -3.12 -2.62
N GLN A 123 -11.69 -2.84 -2.91
CA GLN A 123 -11.30 -1.84 -3.91
C GLN A 123 -11.68 -2.26 -5.34
N LYS A 124 -11.61 -3.56 -5.66
CA LYS A 124 -12.11 -4.10 -6.92
C LYS A 124 -13.64 -3.96 -7.03
N ILE A 125 -14.37 -4.23 -5.94
CA ILE A 125 -15.82 -4.02 -5.84
C ILE A 125 -16.16 -2.54 -6.05
N LEU A 126 -15.43 -1.63 -5.41
CA LEU A 126 -15.60 -0.18 -5.61
C LEU A 126 -15.36 0.23 -7.07
N ASP A 127 -14.30 -0.27 -7.71
CA ASP A 127 -14.05 0.03 -9.13
C ASP A 127 -15.19 -0.44 -10.01
N LYS A 128 -15.67 -1.67 -9.80
CA LYS A 128 -16.80 -2.22 -10.54
C LYS A 128 -18.06 -1.38 -10.33
N ALA A 129 -18.36 -0.97 -9.10
CA ALA A 129 -19.48 -0.08 -8.80
C ALA A 129 -19.37 1.28 -9.51
N LYS A 130 -18.15 1.80 -9.74
CA LYS A 130 -17.91 3.06 -10.46
C LYS A 130 -18.21 2.98 -11.96
N GLU A 131 -18.17 1.80 -12.57
CA GLU A 131 -18.58 1.60 -13.97
C GLU A 131 -20.06 1.95 -14.17
N ALA A 132 -20.89 1.86 -13.11
CA ALA A 132 -22.30 2.23 -13.14
C ALA A 132 -22.54 3.75 -13.03
N LYS A 133 -21.49 4.59 -13.13
CA LYS A 133 -21.61 6.05 -13.04
C LYS A 133 -22.68 6.56 -13.99
N GLY A 134 -23.60 7.36 -13.44
CA GLY A 134 -24.65 7.96 -14.25
C GLY A 134 -25.75 6.99 -14.66
N ILE A 135 -25.83 5.75 -14.16
CA ILE A 135 -27.06 4.97 -14.24
C ILE A 135 -28.09 5.55 -13.26
N PRO A 136 -29.40 5.63 -13.59
CA PRO A 136 -30.42 6.11 -12.67
C PRO A 136 -30.53 5.28 -11.39
N TYR A 137 -30.94 5.93 -10.30
CA TYR A 137 -31.49 5.22 -9.16
C TYR A 137 -32.81 4.56 -9.56
N HIS A 138 -32.99 3.29 -9.19
CA HIS A 138 -34.26 2.59 -9.32
C HIS A 138 -34.52 1.79 -8.06
N TRP A 139 -35.66 2.00 -7.41
CA TRP A 139 -36.04 1.26 -6.20
C TRP A 139 -36.08 -0.25 -6.47
N ALA A 140 -35.50 -1.06 -5.59
CA ALA A 140 -35.31 -2.51 -5.80
C ALA A 140 -34.46 -2.88 -7.03
N GLY A 141 -33.85 -1.90 -7.70
CA GLY A 141 -33.08 -2.08 -8.92
C GLY A 141 -31.76 -2.81 -8.68
N GLY A 142 -31.39 -3.68 -9.61
CA GLY A 142 -30.15 -4.45 -9.62
C GLY A 142 -30.35 -5.93 -9.35
N ASN A 143 -29.59 -6.76 -10.07
CA ASN A 143 -29.32 -8.17 -9.78
C ASN A 143 -27.86 -8.49 -10.16
N CYS A 144 -27.44 -9.75 -10.05
CA CYS A 144 -26.07 -10.11 -10.42
C CYS A 144 -25.73 -9.82 -11.92
N LYS A 145 -26.73 -9.78 -12.81
CA LYS A 145 -26.55 -9.53 -14.25
C LYS A 145 -26.45 -8.03 -14.61
N GLY A 146 -26.85 -7.13 -13.72
CA GLY A 146 -26.82 -5.69 -13.99
C GLY A 146 -28.02 -4.93 -13.41
N PRO A 147 -28.27 -3.69 -13.91
CA PRO A 147 -29.42 -2.90 -13.48
C PRO A 147 -30.74 -3.57 -13.88
N THR A 148 -31.76 -3.41 -13.06
CA THR A 148 -33.13 -3.87 -13.34
C THR A 148 -34.09 -2.69 -13.20
N GLY A 149 -35.17 -2.68 -13.98
CA GLY A 149 -36.05 -1.51 -14.06
C GLY A 149 -35.33 -0.25 -14.58
N GLY A 150 -34.18 -0.40 -15.25
CA GLY A 150 -33.38 0.71 -15.74
C GLY A 150 -32.41 1.34 -14.73
N GLY A 151 -32.24 0.75 -13.54
CA GLY A 151 -31.30 1.30 -12.55
C GLY A 151 -30.88 0.37 -11.43
N PHE A 152 -30.24 0.98 -10.43
CA PHE A 152 -29.85 0.32 -9.18
C PHE A 152 -30.42 1.09 -7.98
N ASP A 153 -30.77 0.39 -6.90
CA ASP A 153 -30.86 1.02 -5.59
C ASP A 153 -29.51 0.90 -4.85
N CYS A 154 -29.46 1.44 -3.63
CA CYS A 154 -28.25 1.47 -2.81
C CYS A 154 -27.60 0.09 -2.62
N SER A 155 -28.36 -0.89 -2.16
CA SER A 155 -27.84 -2.23 -1.88
C SER A 155 -27.74 -3.10 -3.13
N GLY A 156 -28.55 -2.82 -4.16
CA GLY A 156 -28.47 -3.46 -5.47
C GLY A 156 -27.18 -3.14 -6.20
N LEU A 157 -26.73 -1.87 -6.16
CA LEU A 157 -25.43 -1.46 -6.68
C LEU A 157 -24.28 -2.21 -5.99
N VAL A 158 -24.30 -2.26 -4.65
CA VAL A 158 -23.28 -2.95 -3.87
C VAL A 158 -23.30 -4.45 -4.17
N SER A 159 -24.46 -5.11 -4.09
CA SER A 159 -24.60 -6.54 -4.33
C SER A 159 -24.23 -6.95 -5.76
N TRP A 160 -24.57 -6.14 -6.77
CA TRP A 160 -24.12 -6.36 -8.15
C TRP A 160 -22.59 -6.31 -8.25
N ALA A 161 -21.96 -5.28 -7.69
CA ALA A 161 -20.51 -5.14 -7.73
C ALA A 161 -19.79 -6.29 -6.98
N VAL A 162 -20.34 -6.76 -5.85
CA VAL A 162 -19.84 -7.97 -5.17
C VAL A 162 -19.94 -9.19 -6.07
N CYS A 163 -21.09 -9.41 -6.71
CA CYS A 163 -21.31 -10.58 -7.56
C CYS A 163 -20.35 -10.59 -8.76
N GLN A 164 -20.18 -9.44 -9.41
CA GLN A 164 -19.30 -9.29 -10.57
C GLN A 164 -17.81 -9.50 -10.26
N VAL A 165 -17.37 -9.20 -9.02
CA VAL A 165 -15.96 -9.30 -8.63
C VAL A 165 -15.62 -10.64 -7.99
N THR A 166 -16.55 -11.21 -7.23
CA THR A 166 -16.28 -12.39 -6.39
C THR A 166 -17.06 -13.63 -6.82
N GLY A 167 -18.03 -13.49 -7.72
CA GLY A 167 -19.01 -14.54 -8.04
C GLY A 167 -20.05 -14.77 -6.95
N ARG A 168 -19.95 -14.09 -5.81
CA ARG A 168 -20.85 -14.27 -4.67
C ARG A 168 -22.16 -13.53 -4.89
N ASP A 169 -23.25 -14.29 -4.91
CA ASP A 169 -24.59 -13.78 -5.13
C ASP A 169 -25.30 -13.43 -3.80
N LEU A 170 -25.14 -12.19 -3.34
CA LEU A 170 -25.83 -11.68 -2.14
C LEU A 170 -27.36 -11.64 -2.31
N PHE A 171 -27.88 -11.67 -3.54
CA PHE A 171 -29.31 -11.73 -3.82
C PHE A 171 -29.87 -13.09 -3.39
N SER A 172 -29.27 -14.17 -3.89
CA SER A 172 -29.64 -15.54 -3.56
C SER A 172 -29.35 -15.92 -2.10
N GLU A 173 -28.35 -15.28 -1.46
CA GLU A 173 -28.03 -15.52 -0.04
C GLU A 173 -28.99 -14.83 0.96
N GLY A 174 -29.96 -14.04 0.48
CA GLY A 174 -30.85 -13.23 1.31
C GLY A 174 -30.13 -12.07 2.00
N LEU A 175 -29.02 -11.61 1.44
CA LEU A 175 -28.18 -10.51 1.93
C LEU A 175 -28.30 -9.25 1.05
N ARG A 176 -29.28 -9.22 0.13
CA ARG A 176 -29.56 -8.09 -0.77
C ARG A 176 -30.01 -6.84 -0.05
N VAL A 177 -30.81 -6.95 1.00
CA VAL A 177 -31.40 -5.77 1.64
C VAL A 177 -30.37 -5.17 2.60
N THR A 178 -30.28 -3.85 2.65
CA THR A 178 -29.36 -3.09 3.50
C THR A 178 -29.26 -3.65 4.93
N ARG A 179 -30.42 -3.88 5.59
CA ARG A 179 -30.45 -4.46 6.94
C ARG A 179 -29.90 -5.88 7.01
N SER A 180 -30.18 -6.74 6.02
CA SER A 180 -29.76 -8.15 6.09
C SER A 180 -28.28 -8.27 5.78
N MET A 181 -27.75 -7.40 4.92
CA MET A 181 -26.31 -7.23 4.71
C MET A 181 -25.62 -6.78 6.01
N TYR A 182 -26.11 -5.71 6.65
CA TYR A 182 -25.46 -5.20 7.87
C TYR A 182 -25.61 -6.13 9.08
N CYS A 183 -26.77 -6.74 9.28
CA CYS A 183 -27.10 -7.49 10.51
C CYS A 183 -26.87 -9.00 10.41
N ALA A 184 -26.32 -9.50 9.29
CA ALA A 184 -26.01 -10.91 9.17
C ALA A 184 -25.07 -11.39 10.29
N SER A 185 -25.35 -12.59 10.80
CA SER A 185 -24.48 -13.29 11.76
C SER A 185 -23.14 -13.62 11.13
N GLU A 186 -22.10 -13.77 11.94
CA GLU A 186 -20.74 -14.05 11.44
C GLU A 186 -20.70 -15.32 10.57
N LYS A 187 -21.44 -16.35 11.00
CA LYS A 187 -21.60 -17.63 10.28
C LYS A 187 -22.20 -17.45 8.88
N LYS A 188 -23.13 -16.51 8.70
CA LYS A 188 -23.81 -16.28 7.41
C LYS A 188 -23.04 -15.34 6.51
N ARG A 189 -22.33 -14.36 7.09
CA ARG A 189 -21.97 -13.14 6.38
C ARG A 189 -20.71 -13.25 5.52
N LYS A 190 -19.76 -14.14 5.85
CA LYS A 190 -18.50 -14.36 5.09
C LYS A 190 -17.74 -13.05 4.70
N TYR A 191 -17.99 -11.97 5.44
CA TYR A 191 -17.30 -10.68 5.37
C TYR A 191 -17.10 -10.17 6.81
N LYS A 192 -16.18 -9.23 7.00
CA LYS A 192 -15.88 -8.71 8.34
C LYS A 192 -16.68 -7.47 8.66
N LYS A 193 -17.10 -7.34 9.92
CA LYS A 193 -17.47 -6.04 10.48
C LYS A 193 -16.21 -5.37 11.02
N VAL A 194 -15.97 -4.15 10.59
CA VAL A 194 -14.80 -3.36 10.97
C VAL A 194 -15.29 -2.03 11.54
N LYS A 195 -14.65 -1.50 12.59
CA LYS A 195 -15.06 -0.22 13.16
C LYS A 195 -14.98 0.86 12.09
N PHE A 196 -15.91 1.81 12.09
CA PHE A 196 -15.92 2.91 11.13
C PHE A 196 -14.62 3.74 11.18
N ALA A 197 -13.97 3.83 12.34
CA ALA A 197 -12.66 4.47 12.47
C ALA A 197 -11.56 3.82 11.60
N ASP A 198 -11.66 2.51 11.34
CA ASP A 198 -10.70 1.72 10.57
C ASP A 198 -11.11 1.53 9.11
N ARG A 199 -12.07 2.33 8.64
CA ARG A 199 -12.61 2.26 7.28
C ARG A 199 -11.54 2.56 6.24
N ARG A 200 -11.66 1.91 5.10
CA ARG A 200 -10.81 2.14 3.93
C ARG A 200 -11.62 2.06 2.65
N ALA A 201 -11.01 2.47 1.55
CA ALA A 201 -11.59 2.33 0.22
C ALA A 201 -12.05 0.88 -0.02
N GLY A 202 -13.32 0.72 -0.43
CA GLY A 202 -13.94 -0.57 -0.70
C GLY A 202 -14.76 -1.18 0.44
N ASP A 203 -14.67 -0.63 1.67
CA ASP A 203 -15.59 -1.04 2.73
C ASP A 203 -17.01 -0.49 2.45
N ALA A 204 -18.06 -1.24 2.76
CA ALA A 204 -19.43 -0.77 2.68
C ALA A 204 -19.83 -0.02 3.95
N VAL A 205 -20.24 1.24 3.80
CA VAL A 205 -20.74 2.12 4.86
C VAL A 205 -22.26 2.13 4.85
N PHE A 206 -22.87 2.15 6.04
CA PHE A 206 -24.31 2.02 6.23
C PHE A 206 -24.87 3.20 7.02
N PHE A 207 -26.16 3.48 6.85
CA PHE A 207 -26.89 4.54 7.56
C PHE A 207 -28.23 4.00 8.08
N GLY A 208 -28.64 4.47 9.25
CA GLY A 208 -29.83 4.00 9.95
C GLY A 208 -29.90 4.36 11.42
N GLY A 209 -29.52 5.58 11.79
CA GLY A 209 -29.45 6.04 13.18
C GLY A 209 -28.50 5.16 14.02
N ALA A 210 -29.01 4.57 15.11
CA ALA A 210 -28.20 3.72 16.00
C ALA A 210 -27.73 2.37 15.39
N CYS A 211 -28.21 2.03 14.18
CA CYS A 211 -27.87 0.79 13.47
C CYS A 211 -28.04 -0.48 14.33
N ASN A 212 -29.15 -0.52 15.05
CA ASN A 212 -29.47 -1.56 16.02
C ASN A 212 -30.08 -2.78 15.33
N CYS A 213 -29.32 -3.86 15.23
CA CYS A 213 -29.76 -5.11 14.62
C CYS A 213 -30.79 -5.91 15.43
N LYS A 214 -31.02 -5.57 16.71
CA LYS A 214 -31.93 -6.30 17.60
C LYS A 214 -33.32 -5.68 17.63
N THR A 215 -33.41 -4.39 17.93
CA THR A 215 -34.70 -3.74 18.23
C THR A 215 -35.21 -2.84 17.11
N ASN A 216 -34.35 -2.37 16.21
CA ASN A 216 -34.76 -1.58 15.05
C ASN A 216 -33.91 -1.87 13.80
N PRO A 217 -33.88 -3.13 13.32
CA PRO A 217 -33.10 -3.48 12.14
C PRO A 217 -33.61 -2.80 10.86
N ALA A 218 -34.90 -2.45 10.81
CA ALA A 218 -35.51 -1.75 9.68
C ALA A 218 -35.04 -0.29 9.55
N GLY A 219 -34.51 0.31 10.62
CA GLY A 219 -33.92 1.65 10.58
C GLY A 219 -32.72 1.77 9.65
N ILE A 220 -32.03 0.64 9.34
CA ILE A 220 -30.87 0.61 8.45
C ILE A 220 -31.33 0.65 7.00
N HIS A 221 -31.21 1.82 6.38
CA HIS A 221 -31.94 2.15 5.15
C HIS A 221 -31.02 2.50 3.97
N HIS A 222 -29.76 2.88 4.20
CA HIS A 222 -28.83 3.20 3.12
C HIS A 222 -27.49 2.47 3.24
N VAL A 223 -26.87 2.17 2.09
CA VAL A 223 -25.50 1.64 1.98
C VAL A 223 -24.79 2.27 0.79
N GLY A 224 -23.49 2.53 0.96
CA GLY A 224 -22.58 2.95 -0.09
C GLY A 224 -21.20 2.30 0.07
N LEU A 225 -20.31 2.50 -0.89
CA LEU A 225 -18.92 2.02 -0.81
C LEU A 225 -17.99 3.18 -0.50
N MET A 226 -17.21 3.07 0.57
CA MET A 226 -16.17 4.02 0.92
C MET A 226 -15.18 4.18 -0.24
N MET A 227 -14.87 5.42 -0.63
CA MET A 227 -13.90 5.72 -1.66
C MET A 227 -12.49 5.91 -1.12
N ASP A 228 -12.38 6.20 0.17
CA ASP A 228 -11.17 6.47 0.93
C ASP A 228 -11.44 6.23 2.43
N SER A 229 -10.47 6.54 3.29
CA SER A 229 -10.64 6.53 4.75
C SER A 229 -11.29 7.81 5.30
N GLY A 230 -11.72 8.72 4.42
CA GLY A 230 -12.38 9.98 4.76
C GLY A 230 -13.90 9.83 4.82
N TYR A 231 -14.61 10.69 4.09
CA TYR A 231 -16.08 10.76 4.07
C TYR A 231 -16.64 10.68 2.65
N ASN A 232 -15.82 10.27 1.68
CA ASN A 232 -16.29 10.09 0.32
C ASN A 232 -16.84 8.68 0.16
N MET A 233 -18.03 8.57 -0.42
CA MET A 233 -18.61 7.29 -0.81
C MET A 233 -19.13 7.29 -2.25
N TRP A 234 -19.22 6.10 -2.81
CA TRP A 234 -19.86 5.83 -4.08
C TRP A 234 -21.16 5.06 -3.85
N ASN A 235 -22.28 5.56 -4.36
CA ASN A 235 -23.60 5.03 -4.02
C ASN A 235 -24.68 5.34 -5.06
N ALA A 236 -25.82 4.67 -4.90
CA ALA A 236 -27.09 5.03 -5.50
C ALA A 236 -27.98 5.65 -4.40
N LEU A 237 -27.97 6.99 -4.28
CA LEU A 237 -28.52 7.66 -3.08
C LEU A 237 -30.02 7.45 -2.91
N LYS A 238 -30.82 7.99 -3.83
CA LYS A 238 -32.28 8.05 -3.74
C LYS A 238 -32.93 8.29 -5.09
N THR A 239 -34.24 8.08 -5.17
CA THR A 239 -35.08 8.39 -6.33
C THR A 239 -34.83 9.80 -6.85
N GLY A 240 -34.83 9.94 -8.18
CA GLY A 240 -34.55 11.21 -8.86
C GLY A 240 -33.06 11.52 -9.00
N THR A 241 -32.17 10.66 -8.49
CA THR A 241 -30.72 10.84 -8.63
C THR A 241 -30.10 9.75 -9.49
N ARG A 242 -28.83 9.95 -9.87
CA ARG A 242 -28.01 8.97 -10.58
C ARG A 242 -26.90 8.48 -9.68
N ILE A 243 -26.34 7.31 -10.00
CA ILE A 243 -25.20 6.72 -9.29
C ILE A 243 -24.00 7.66 -9.37
N ARG A 244 -23.45 8.00 -8.22
CA ARG A 244 -22.48 9.09 -8.08
C ARG A 244 -21.59 8.93 -6.86
N LYS A 245 -20.67 9.89 -6.74
CA LYS A 245 -19.93 10.18 -5.52
C LYS A 245 -20.73 11.16 -4.66
N ASP A 246 -20.81 10.90 -3.37
CA ASP A 246 -21.24 11.86 -2.36
C ASP A 246 -20.15 12.00 -1.28
N ASN A 247 -20.13 13.15 -0.60
CA ASN A 247 -19.36 13.34 0.63
C ASN A 247 -20.33 13.52 1.79
N PHE A 248 -20.25 12.65 2.80
CA PHE A 248 -21.20 12.61 3.91
C PHE A 248 -20.68 13.24 5.20
N LYS A 249 -19.58 14.01 5.16
CA LYS A 249 -18.97 14.61 6.36
C LYS A 249 -19.95 15.52 7.13
N ASN A 250 -20.81 16.23 6.40
CA ASN A 250 -21.73 17.23 6.93
C ASN A 250 -23.20 16.81 6.73
N TRP A 251 -23.48 15.50 6.65
CA TRP A 251 -24.86 15.03 6.60
C TRP A 251 -25.51 15.15 7.98
N ASN A 252 -26.84 15.33 8.00
CA ASN A 252 -27.63 15.34 9.24
C ASN A 252 -27.88 13.92 9.81
N GLU A 253 -27.08 12.95 9.37
CA GLU A 253 -27.12 11.58 9.84
C GLU A 253 -25.69 11.03 9.92
N GLU A 254 -25.41 10.32 11.00
CA GLU A 254 -24.14 9.65 11.19
C GLU A 254 -24.12 8.26 10.54
N PRO A 255 -22.98 7.81 10.01
CA PRO A 255 -22.83 6.45 9.54
C PRO A 255 -22.89 5.47 10.73
N CYS A 256 -23.29 4.24 10.44
CA CYS A 256 -23.23 3.15 11.40
C CYS A 256 -21.81 2.98 12.01
N PRO A 257 -21.70 2.53 13.27
CA PRO A 257 -20.40 2.40 13.96
C PRO A 257 -19.45 1.38 13.33
N TYR A 258 -19.96 0.52 12.44
CA TYR A 258 -19.18 -0.45 11.69
C TYR A 258 -19.42 -0.31 10.19
N VAL A 259 -18.37 -0.59 9.43
CA VAL A 259 -18.42 -0.85 7.99
C VAL A 259 -18.32 -2.36 7.73
N ILE A 260 -18.73 -2.79 6.55
CA ILE A 260 -18.50 -4.17 6.08
C ILE A 260 -17.27 -4.19 5.18
N ARG A 261 -16.35 -5.11 5.48
CA ARG A 261 -15.15 -5.36 4.69
C ARG A 261 -15.27 -6.69 3.96
N PHE A 262 -15.31 -6.63 2.64
CA PHE A 262 -15.25 -7.78 1.76
C PHE A 262 -13.80 -8.27 1.65
N GLU A 263 -13.60 -9.59 1.79
CA GLU A 263 -12.31 -10.28 1.72
C GLU A 263 -12.40 -11.52 0.85
#